data_AF-A0A8T1PSU5-F1
#
_entry.id   AF-A0A8T1PSU5-F1
#
_cell.length_a   1.000
_cell.length_b   1.000
_cell.length_c   1.000
_cell.angle_alpha   90.00
_cell.angle_beta   90.00
_cell.angle_gamma   90.00
#
_symmetry.space_group_name_H-M   'P 1'
#
loop_
_entity.id
_entity.type
_entity.pdbx_description
1 polymer ?
#
loop_
_entity_poly.entity_id
_entity_poly.type
_entity_poly.pdbx_seq_one_letter_code
_entity_poly.pdbx_strand_id
1 'polypeptide(L)' 'MKPGATVVLRNAKIKMFKGFMRIVVDKSWGCVEVVEPANFDVKEDNNLSLVEYELVNVIEE' A
#
# COMPACT_ATOMS: atom_id res chain seq x y z
N MET A 1 -6.09 -12.55 1.47
CA MET A 1 -4.64 -12.81 1.63
C MET A 1 -4.46 -13.75 2.80
N LYS A 2 -3.54 -14.72 2.72
CA LYS A 2 -3.21 -15.62 3.82
C LYS A 2 -1.93 -15.11 4.51
N PRO A 3 -1.81 -15.17 5.85
CA PRO A 3 -0.56 -14.84 6.52
C PRO A 3 0.61 -15.67 5.97
N GLY A 4 1.79 -15.05 5.85
CA GLY A 4 3.01 -15.70 5.35
C GLY A 4 3.12 -15.87 3.83
N ALA A 5 2.07 -15.60 3.06
CA ALA A 5 2.13 -15.65 1.59
C ALA A 5 2.80 -14.39 1.02
N THR A 6 3.66 -14.56 0.01
CA THR A 6 4.18 -13.44 -0.79
C THR A 6 3.20 -13.16 -1.94
N VAL A 7 2.86 -11.89 -2.14
CA VAL A 7 1.96 -11.47 -3.22
C VAL A 7 2.53 -10.28 -3.99
N VAL A 8 2.23 -10.22 -5.28
CA VAL A 8 2.41 -9.04 -6.12
C VAL A 8 1.04 -8.39 -6.35
N LEU A 9 0.93 -7.10 -6.03
CA LEU A 9 -0.25 -6.30 -6.30
C LEU A 9 -0.02 -5.47 -7.57
N ARG A 10 -0.79 -5.71 -8.62
CA ARG A 10 -0.71 -4.96 -9.89
C ARG A 10 -1.86 -3.98 -10.02
N ASN A 11 -1.58 -2.81 -10.58
CA ASN A 11 -2.53 -1.69 -10.70
C ASN A 11 -3.17 -1.32 -9.34
N ALA A 12 -2.41 -1.49 -8.27
CA ALA A 12 -2.78 -1.01 -6.95
C ALA A 12 -2.55 0.50 -6.89
N LYS A 13 -3.40 1.20 -6.13
CA LYS A 13 -3.26 2.63 -5.87
C LYS A 13 -3.15 2.88 -4.38
N ILE A 14 -2.48 3.96 -4.03
CA ILE A 14 -2.50 4.47 -2.67
C ILE A 14 -3.74 5.34 -2.53
N LYS A 15 -4.51 5.12 -1.46
CA LYS A 15 -5.66 5.93 -1.09
C LYS A 15 -5.46 6.50 0.30
N MET A 16 -5.67 7.80 0.44
CA MET A 16 -5.78 8.44 1.75
C MET A 16 -7.12 8.07 2.39
N PHE A 17 -7.07 7.57 3.61
CA PHE A 17 -8.24 7.25 4.41
C PHE A 17 -8.05 7.78 5.83
N LYS A 18 -8.81 8.81 6.19
CA LYS A 18 -8.77 9.48 7.51
C LYS A 18 -7.35 9.92 7.93
N GLY A 19 -6.59 10.54 7.03
CA GLY A 19 -5.21 10.98 7.30
C GLY A 19 -4.14 9.91 7.11
N PHE A 20 -4.50 8.64 6.88
CA PHE A 20 -3.55 7.54 6.73
C PHE A 20 -3.51 6.99 5.30
N MET A 21 -2.32 6.63 4.83
CA MET A 21 -2.14 5.95 3.54
C MET A 21 -2.57 4.49 3.62
N ARG A 22 -3.27 4.00 2.58
CA ARG A 22 -3.64 2.58 2.42
C ARG A 22 -3.41 2.14 0.99
N ILE A 23 -2.95 0.92 0.78
CA ILE A 23 -2.91 0.29 -0.55
C ILE A 23 -4.27 -0.31 -0.85
N VAL A 24 -4.79 -0.03 -2.05
CA VAL A 24 -6.08 -0.53 -2.53
C VAL A 24 -5.89 -1.14 -3.91
N VAL A 25 -6.50 -2.31 -4.13
CA VAL A 25 -6.55 -2.97 -5.43
C VAL A 25 -8.00 -2.93 -5.90
N ASP A 26 -8.25 -2.29 -7.05
CA ASP A 26 -9.60 -2.19 -7.60
C ASP A 26 -10.05 -3.52 -8.20
N LYS A 27 -11.35 -3.83 -8.09
CA LYS A 27 -11.93 -5.08 -8.59
C LYS A 27 -11.83 -5.23 -10.11
N SER A 28 -11.96 -4.13 -10.85
CA SER A 28 -12.09 -4.17 -12.31
C SER A 28 -10.76 -4.25 -13.06
N TRP A 29 -9.69 -3.64 -12.52
CA TRP A 29 -8.39 -3.54 -13.21
C TRP A 29 -7.18 -3.91 -12.34
N GLY A 30 -7.40 -4.15 -11.05
CA GLY A 30 -6.36 -4.57 -10.11
C GLY A 30 -6.15 -6.08 -10.11
N CYS A 31 -4.95 -6.53 -9.76
CA CYS A 31 -4.64 -7.95 -9.61
C CYS A 31 -3.88 -8.20 -8.30
N VAL A 32 -4.23 -9.31 -7.63
CA VAL A 32 -3.51 -9.85 -6.48
C VAL A 32 -3.00 -11.23 -6.88
N GLU A 33 -1.71 -11.34 -7.10
CA GLU A 33 -1.06 -12.56 -7.57
C GLU A 33 -0.23 -13.16 -6.43
N VAL A 34 -0.44 -14.43 -6.11
CA VAL A 34 0.43 -15.16 -5.17
C VAL A 34 1.67 -15.60 -5.94
N VAL A 35 2.84 -15.35 -5.36
CA VAL A 35 4.13 -15.67 -5.99
C VAL A 35 4.98 -16.49 -5.01
N GLU A 36 6.12 -16.95 -5.51
CA GLU A 36 7.15 -17.60 -4.69
C GLU A 36 7.62 -16.69 -3.54
N PRO A 37 8.16 -17.25 -2.44
CA PRO A 37 8.63 -16.47 -1.31
C PRO A 37 9.61 -15.36 -1.71
N ALA A 38 9.38 -14.16 -1.17
CA ALA A 38 10.29 -13.04 -1.32
C ALA A 38 11.68 -13.38 -0.76
N ASN A 39 12.73 -13.00 -1.47
CA ASN A 39 14.12 -13.13 -1.02
C ASN A 39 14.60 -11.91 -0.20
N PHE A 40 13.69 -11.29 0.55
CA PHE A 40 13.98 -10.13 1.37
C PHE A 40 13.18 -10.16 2.67
N ASP A 41 13.76 -9.61 3.72
CA ASP A 41 13.08 -9.45 5.00
C ASP A 41 12.16 -8.22 4.96
N VAL A 42 10.96 -8.37 5.51
CA VAL A 42 10.01 -7.26 5.64
C VAL A 42 10.44 -6.36 6.79
N LYS A 43 10.55 -5.06 6.53
CA LYS A 43 10.85 -4.05 7.54
C LYS A 43 9.60 -3.69 8.34
N GLU A 44 9.24 -4.53 9.32
CA GLU A 44 7.98 -4.43 10.08
C GLU A 44 7.87 -3.16 10.96
N ASP A 45 8.99 -2.55 11.33
CA ASP A 45 9.05 -1.30 12.09
C ASP A 45 8.72 -0.06 11.25
N ASN A 46 8.69 -0.16 9.92
CA ASN A 46 8.42 0.94 9.00
C ASN A 46 7.00 0.90 8.43
N ASN A 47 6.00 1.03 9.30
CA ASN A 47 4.60 0.96 8.88
C ASN A 47 4.03 2.33 8.44
N LEU A 48 4.11 2.61 7.13
CA LEU A 48 3.56 3.83 6.54
C LEU A 48 2.04 4.01 6.70
N SER A 49 1.29 2.93 6.97
CA SER A 49 -0.15 3.03 7.20
C SER A 49 -0.51 3.53 8.61
N LEU A 50 0.48 3.68 9.50
CA LEU A 50 0.32 4.26 10.85
C LEU A 50 0.81 5.71 10.93
N VAL A 51 1.42 6.21 9.86
CA VAL A 51 1.85 7.61 9.76
C VAL A 51 0.66 8.46 9.31
N GLU A 52 0.36 9.50 10.07
CA GLU A 52 -0.67 10.49 9.74
C GLU A 52 -0.07 11.56 8.84
N TYR A 53 -0.81 11.91 7.78
CA TYR A 53 -0.45 12.94 6.82
C TYR A 53 -1.55 13.99 6.73
N GLU A 54 -1.12 15.23 6.63
CA GLU A 54 -1.99 16.37 6.37
C GLU A 54 -1.90 16.78 4.89
N LEU A 55 -3.04 17.13 4.30
CA LEU A 55 -3.05 17.68 2.95
C LEU A 55 -2.58 19.14 3.00
N VAL A 56 -1.41 19.41 2.45
CA VAL A 56 -0.88 20.77 2.30
C VAL A 56 -1.17 21.25 0.88
N ASN A 57 -1.97 22.31 0.77
CA ASN A 57 -2.19 22.99 -0.50
C ASN A 57 -1.09 24.03 -0.69
N VAL A 58 -0.33 23.92 -1.77
CA VAL A 58 0.63 24.96 -2.15
C VAL A 58 -0.15 26.03 -2.92
N ILE A 59 -0.17 27.26 -2.42
CA ILE A 59 -0.70 28.40 -3.15
C ILE A 59 0.47 28.93 -3.98
N GLU A 60 0.37 28.92 -5.30
CA GLU A 60 1.36 29.55 -6.17
C GLU A 60 1.24 31.09 -6.01
N GLU A 61 2.36 31.77 -5.71
CA GLU A 61 2.47 33.23 -5.66
C GLU A 61 2.49 33.86 -7.06
#